data_AF-A0A1G9XKY5-F1
#
_entry.id   AF-A0A1G9XKY5-F1
#
_cell.length_a   1.000
_cell.length_b   1.000
_cell.length_c   1.000
_cell.angle_alpha   90.00
_cell.angle_beta   90.00
_cell.angle_gamma   90.00
#
_symmetry.space_group_name_H-M   'P 1'
#
loop_
_entity.id
_entity.type
_entity.pdbx_description
1 polymer ?
#
loop_
_entity_poly.entity_id
_entity_poly.type
_entity_poly.pdbx_seq_one_letter_code
_entity_poly.pdbx_strand_id
1 'polypeptide(L)'
;MPTQFPDEPTERHLAPDQALMEAARARGAARWAAAGDLPEQQEKPPAGPFKPRTAAIVAIVALLVLGGIAIATFDGGSGSGGTDVANPSHSYIPGLITPPEELPAESTSANSLDPSLASSALGLMPTPTQNAVPPPARDTAKPPAGAKSFTTGPGCGGYTSVGSYRDGRRGWVDHGDGKCGSTFVSIPMSGDARRDDTSAYALWTFAATGTCDVSVHIPNGGLQEVGGNPTVYYVFDRNGVGGTPMASFAIKQVDKRGQWVAAGRFKASGNLTVQLVTRGQDWNNSGPTYAHHAASALKADCTA
;
A
#
# COMPACT_ATOMS: atom_id res chain seq x y z
N MET A 1 -61.06 -35.41 1.50
CA MET A 1 -61.31 -34.08 2.11
C MET A 1 -60.11 -33.21 1.80
N PRO A 2 -60.22 -32.20 0.93
CA PRO A 2 -59.12 -31.28 0.66
C PRO A 2 -59.10 -30.15 1.69
N THR A 3 -57.95 -29.93 2.32
CA THR A 3 -57.68 -28.82 3.25
C THR A 3 -57.23 -27.59 2.48
N GLN A 4 -58.03 -26.53 2.56
CA GLN A 4 -57.80 -25.21 1.99
C GLN A 4 -56.95 -24.40 2.98
N PHE A 5 -55.75 -23.96 2.58
CA PHE A 5 -54.95 -23.00 3.34
C PHE A 5 -55.29 -21.57 2.86
N PRO A 6 -55.46 -20.59 3.77
CA PRO A 6 -55.73 -19.21 3.38
C PRO A 6 -54.45 -18.51 2.91
N ASP A 7 -54.55 -17.75 1.81
CA ASP A 7 -53.50 -16.91 1.26
C ASP A 7 -53.14 -15.76 2.22
N GLU A 8 -51.86 -15.65 2.59
CA GLU A 8 -51.30 -14.49 3.30
C GLU A 8 -51.15 -13.29 2.34
N PRO A 9 -51.44 -12.05 2.81
CA PRO A 9 -51.27 -10.86 1.99
C PRO A 9 -49.79 -10.52 1.83
N THR A 10 -49.34 -10.45 0.57
CA THR A 10 -48.00 -10.02 0.17
C THR A 10 -47.71 -8.60 0.67
N GLU A 11 -46.75 -8.50 1.58
CA GLU A 11 -46.26 -7.26 2.16
C GLU A 11 -45.57 -6.40 1.08
N ARG A 12 -46.32 -5.47 0.48
CA ARG A 12 -45.78 -4.52 -0.50
C ARG A 12 -44.76 -3.65 0.21
N HIS A 13 -43.48 -3.87 -0.09
CA HIS A 13 -42.38 -2.97 0.27
C HIS A 13 -42.67 -1.58 -0.32
N LEU A 14 -43.25 -0.71 0.50
CA LEU A 14 -43.39 0.71 0.21
C LEU A 14 -41.98 1.29 0.08
N ALA A 15 -41.66 1.80 -1.11
CA ALA A 15 -40.43 2.54 -1.33
C ALA A 15 -40.39 3.72 -0.33
N PRO A 16 -39.23 4.00 0.29
CA PRO A 16 -39.11 5.08 1.25
C PRO A 16 -39.46 6.42 0.59
N ASP A 17 -40.26 7.22 1.30
CA ASP A 17 -40.75 8.51 0.86
C ASP A 17 -39.59 9.42 0.43
N GLN A 18 -39.61 9.83 -0.84
CA GLN A 18 -38.59 10.67 -1.45
C GLN A 18 -38.46 12.02 -0.74
N ALA A 19 -39.55 12.60 -0.24
CA ALA A 19 -39.51 13.85 0.51
C ALA A 19 -38.77 13.69 1.84
N LEU A 20 -38.91 12.53 2.48
CA LEU A 20 -38.24 12.22 3.73
C LEU A 20 -36.73 12.01 3.52
N MET A 21 -36.35 11.41 2.39
CA MET A 21 -34.95 11.25 1.97
C MET A 21 -34.30 12.59 1.61
N GLU A 22 -35.02 13.50 0.95
CA GLU A 22 -34.53 14.86 0.65
C GLU A 22 -34.38 15.70 1.92
N ALA A 23 -35.34 15.63 2.84
CA ALA A 23 -35.25 16.32 4.14
C ALA A 23 -34.09 15.78 5.01
N ALA A 24 -33.75 14.49 4.91
CA ALA A 24 -32.58 13.93 5.57
C ALA A 24 -31.27 14.45 4.95
N ARG A 25 -31.21 14.55 3.60
CA ARG A 25 -30.05 15.08 2.88
C ARG A 25 -29.82 16.57 3.18
N ALA A 26 -30.88 17.38 3.25
CA ALA A 26 -30.80 18.79 3.62
C ALA A 26 -30.28 19.01 5.05
N ARG A 27 -30.75 18.20 6.02
CA ARG A 27 -30.25 18.24 7.41
C ARG A 27 -28.79 17.80 7.52
N GLY A 28 -28.35 16.85 6.70
CA GLY A 28 -26.95 16.49 6.57
C GLY A 28 -26.09 17.67 6.09
N ALA A 29 -26.50 18.32 4.99
CA ALA A 29 -25.75 19.43 4.40
C ALA A 29 -25.57 20.62 5.36
N ALA A 30 -26.61 20.97 6.13
CA ALA A 30 -26.51 22.05 7.13
C ALA A 30 -25.52 21.75 8.27
N ARG A 31 -25.40 20.47 8.67
CA ARG A 31 -24.41 20.04 9.68
C ARG A 31 -22.98 20.08 9.16
N TRP A 32 -22.78 19.82 7.86
CA TRP A 32 -21.46 19.92 7.22
C TRP A 32 -21.00 21.37 7.02
N ALA A 33 -21.91 22.28 6.67
CA ALA A 33 -21.60 23.71 6.55
C ALA A 33 -21.18 24.34 7.89
N ALA A 34 -21.75 23.88 9.02
CA ALA A 34 -21.37 24.35 10.36
C ALA A 34 -20.04 23.77 10.87
N ALA A 35 -19.49 22.74 10.22
CA ALA A 35 -18.25 22.09 10.63
C ALA A 35 -17.01 22.56 9.84
N GLY A 36 -17.18 23.46 8.86
CA GLY A 36 -16.14 23.86 7.92
C GLY A 36 -15.26 25.05 8.34
N ASP A 37 -15.69 25.90 9.27
CA ASP A 37 -15.00 27.16 9.58
C ASP A 37 -14.94 27.44 11.09
N LEU A 38 -14.23 26.60 11.85
CA LEU A 38 -13.65 27.05 13.11
C LEU A 38 -12.15 27.22 12.88
N PRO A 39 -11.60 28.46 12.88
CA PRO A 39 -10.16 28.63 12.94
C PRO A 39 -9.66 27.93 14.20
N GLU A 40 -8.60 27.12 14.06
CA GLU A 40 -7.90 26.53 15.20
C GLU A 40 -7.65 27.64 16.23
N GLN A 41 -8.27 27.53 17.41
CA GLN A 41 -7.83 28.30 18.55
C GLN A 41 -6.43 27.82 18.88
N GLN A 42 -5.44 28.60 18.46
CA GLN A 42 -4.07 28.47 18.92
C GLN A 42 -4.07 28.69 20.43
N GLU A 43 -4.07 27.58 21.17
CA GLU A 43 -4.03 27.59 22.63
C GLU A 43 -2.67 28.16 23.05
N LYS A 44 -2.69 29.44 23.42
CA LYS A 44 -1.55 30.18 23.95
C LYS A 44 -1.07 29.46 25.22
N PRO A 45 0.23 29.09 25.32
CA PRO A 45 0.76 28.47 26.52
C PRO A 45 0.50 29.38 27.74
N PRO A 46 0.13 28.81 28.91
CA PRO A 46 -0.11 29.62 30.09
C PRO A 46 1.15 30.40 30.47
N ALA A 47 0.97 31.72 30.65
CA ALA A 47 2.00 32.63 31.12
C ALA A 47 2.49 32.17 32.50
N GLY A 48 3.72 31.68 32.56
CA GLY A 48 4.41 31.45 33.83
C GLY A 48 4.63 32.77 34.58
N PRO A 49 4.52 32.79 35.92
CA PRO A 49 4.67 34.01 36.70
C PRO A 49 6.12 34.50 36.70
N PHE A 50 6.30 35.76 36.27
CA PHE A 50 7.52 36.52 36.45
C PHE A 50 7.86 36.68 37.94
N LYS A 51 9.09 36.32 38.32
CA LYS A 51 9.74 36.82 39.54
C LYS A 51 10.90 37.76 39.15
N PRO A 52 11.03 38.94 39.79
CA PRO A 52 12.04 39.92 39.46
C PRO A 52 13.42 39.58 40.04
N ARG A 53 14.42 40.20 39.43
CA ARG A 53 15.87 40.03 39.52
C ARG A 53 16.46 40.25 40.92
N THR A 54 17.44 39.41 41.26
CA THR A 54 18.63 39.81 42.01
C THR A 54 19.86 39.22 41.32
N ALA A 55 20.77 40.09 40.91
CA ALA A 55 22.05 39.75 40.32
C ALA A 55 23.08 39.47 41.43
N ALA A 56 23.92 38.45 41.25
CA ALA A 56 25.27 38.39 41.82
C ALA A 56 26.13 37.34 41.08
N ILE A 57 27.02 37.87 40.24
CA ILE A 57 28.40 37.46 39.93
C ILE A 57 28.93 36.21 40.66
N VAL A 58 29.47 35.22 39.93
CA VAL A 58 30.82 34.64 40.12
C VAL A 58 31.30 34.03 38.79
N ALA A 59 32.43 34.52 38.30
CA ALA A 59 33.23 33.95 37.22
C ALA A 59 33.99 32.70 37.70
N ILE A 60 34.29 31.73 36.82
CA ILE A 60 35.55 30.95 36.83
C ILE A 60 35.71 30.22 35.48
N VAL A 61 36.73 30.70 34.76
CA VAL A 61 37.83 30.00 34.06
C VAL A 61 37.57 28.84 33.10
N ALA A 62 38.11 29.05 31.90
CA ALA A 62 38.30 28.16 30.77
C ALA A 62 39.09 26.87 31.03
N LEU A 63 38.87 25.83 30.20
CA LEU A 63 39.96 25.18 29.46
C LEU A 63 39.46 24.24 28.35
N LEU A 64 40.13 24.39 27.20
CA LEU A 64 40.08 23.65 25.95
C LEU A 64 40.34 22.14 26.11
N VAL A 65 39.72 21.30 25.27
CA VAL A 65 40.44 20.25 24.50
C VAL A 65 39.77 20.05 23.12
N LEU A 66 40.56 20.36 22.09
CA LEU A 66 40.44 19.93 20.71
C LEU A 66 40.67 18.41 20.60
N GLY A 67 39.89 17.71 19.78
CA GLY A 67 40.17 16.32 19.42
C GLY A 67 39.38 15.93 18.16
N GLY A 68 40.04 16.02 17.01
CA GLY A 68 39.46 15.72 15.71
C GLY A 68 39.66 14.28 15.23
N ILE A 69 38.88 13.97 14.20
CA ILE A 69 39.14 13.09 13.03
C ILE A 69 39.24 11.57 13.27
N ALA A 70 38.29 10.85 12.67
CA ALA A 70 38.57 9.66 11.87
C ALA A 70 37.47 9.46 10.81
N ILE A 71 37.76 9.83 9.56
CA ILE A 71 37.03 9.40 8.37
C ILE A 71 37.53 7.98 8.06
N ALA A 72 36.66 6.99 8.10
CA ALA A 72 36.95 5.65 7.59
C ALA A 72 36.38 5.54 6.16
N THR A 73 37.26 5.71 5.18
CA THR A 73 37.06 5.22 3.81
C THR A 73 37.45 3.74 3.78
N PHE A 74 36.51 2.85 3.43
CA PHE A 74 36.84 1.50 2.98
C PHE A 74 36.56 1.40 1.49
N ASP A 75 37.65 1.18 0.76
CA ASP A 75 37.75 0.86 -0.65
C ASP A 75 38.14 -0.62 -0.76
N GLY A 76 37.67 -1.29 -1.82
CA GLY A 76 38.25 -2.54 -2.33
C GLY A 76 37.65 -3.87 -1.89
N GLY A 77 37.05 -4.60 -2.83
CA GLY A 77 36.82 -6.05 -2.67
C GLY A 77 35.90 -6.71 -3.69
N SER A 78 36.27 -6.71 -4.98
CA SER A 78 35.63 -7.52 -6.02
C SER A 78 35.74 -9.02 -5.72
N GLY A 79 34.60 -9.70 -5.60
CA GLY A 79 34.49 -11.15 -5.51
C GLY A 79 33.33 -11.67 -6.34
N SER A 80 33.64 -12.17 -7.54
CA SER A 80 32.72 -12.89 -8.40
C SER A 80 32.44 -14.29 -7.84
N GLY A 81 31.20 -14.57 -7.48
CA GLY A 81 30.72 -15.89 -7.11
C GLY A 81 29.25 -16.02 -7.48
N GLY A 82 28.98 -16.62 -8.64
CA GLY A 82 27.63 -16.82 -9.16
C GLY A 82 26.80 -17.77 -8.30
N THR A 83 25.59 -17.34 -7.96
CA THR A 83 24.44 -18.22 -7.76
C THR A 83 23.24 -17.55 -8.42
N ASP A 84 22.62 -18.25 -9.37
CA ASP A 84 21.42 -17.84 -10.06
C ASP A 84 20.25 -17.71 -9.06
N VAL A 85 20.04 -16.49 -8.57
CA VAL A 85 18.79 -16.10 -7.92
C VAL A 85 17.96 -15.41 -8.99
N ALA A 86 16.88 -16.06 -9.42
CA ALA A 86 15.90 -15.49 -10.32
C ALA A 86 15.38 -14.16 -9.73
N ASN A 87 15.76 -13.08 -10.39
CA ASN A 87 15.35 -11.71 -10.14
C ASN A 87 13.84 -11.57 -10.43
N PRO A 88 12.98 -11.14 -9.48
CA PRO A 88 11.63 -10.74 -9.83
C PRO A 88 11.71 -9.51 -10.74
N SER A 89 11.04 -9.60 -11.88
CA SER A 89 11.11 -8.68 -13.03
C SER A 89 10.56 -7.26 -12.80
N HIS A 90 10.53 -6.75 -11.58
CA HIS A 90 10.10 -5.38 -11.27
C HIS A 90 10.91 -4.75 -10.11
N SER A 91 12.21 -4.59 -10.29
CA SER A 91 13.02 -3.66 -9.48
C SER A 91 12.66 -2.22 -9.85
N TYR A 92 11.72 -1.61 -9.11
CA TYR A 92 11.46 -0.18 -9.18
C TYR A 92 12.58 0.59 -8.46
N ILE A 93 13.32 1.42 -9.22
CA ILE A 93 14.30 2.37 -8.69
C ILE A 93 13.53 3.63 -8.24
N PRO A 94 13.65 4.08 -6.98
CA PRO A 94 13.06 5.33 -6.54
C PRO A 94 13.66 6.52 -7.33
N GLY A 95 12.82 7.25 -8.09
CA GLY A 95 13.20 8.57 -8.64
C GLY A 95 13.06 8.78 -10.15
N LEU A 96 12.69 7.78 -10.96
CA LEU A 96 12.39 8.00 -12.39
C LEU A 96 11.01 7.43 -12.77
N ILE A 97 10.01 8.31 -12.78
CA ILE A 97 8.86 8.15 -13.67
C ILE A 97 8.88 9.40 -14.54
N THR A 98 9.40 9.26 -15.76
CA THR A 98 9.17 10.21 -16.84
C THR A 98 7.66 10.29 -17.08
N PRO A 99 7.08 11.49 -17.23
CA PRO A 99 5.66 11.65 -17.53
C PRO A 99 5.30 10.94 -18.86
N PRO A 100 4.03 10.54 -19.06
CA PRO A 100 3.59 10.11 -20.38
C PRO A 100 3.78 11.27 -21.36
N GLU A 101 4.54 11.01 -22.41
CA GLU A 101 4.73 11.93 -23.53
C GLU A 101 3.36 12.25 -24.14
N GLU A 102 3.03 13.55 -24.18
CA GLU A 102 1.91 14.07 -24.95
C GLU A 102 2.15 13.73 -26.43
N LEU A 103 1.26 12.89 -26.99
CA LEU A 103 1.20 12.64 -28.42
C LEU A 103 0.90 13.96 -29.15
N PRO A 104 1.66 14.35 -30.20
CA PRO A 104 1.31 15.51 -30.99
C PRO A 104 0.06 15.25 -31.83
N ALA A 105 -0.83 16.24 -31.86
CA ALA A 105 -2.02 16.25 -32.69
C ALA A 105 -1.65 16.18 -34.19
N GLU A 106 -2.10 15.12 -34.88
CA GLU A 106 -2.02 15.04 -36.33
C GLU A 106 -3.00 16.03 -36.97
N SER A 107 -2.40 16.95 -37.73
CA SER A 107 -3.11 17.87 -38.61
C SER A 107 -3.62 17.11 -39.83
N THR A 108 -4.92 17.22 -40.08
CA THR A 108 -5.56 16.82 -41.34
C THR A 108 -4.91 17.54 -42.52
N SER A 109 -4.44 16.78 -43.52
CA SER A 109 -4.34 17.22 -44.91
C SER A 109 -4.38 16.02 -45.85
N ALA A 110 -5.41 16.01 -46.68
CA ALA A 110 -5.58 15.11 -47.81
C ALA A 110 -4.69 15.56 -48.99
N ASN A 111 -4.05 14.61 -49.69
CA ASN A 111 -4.03 14.51 -51.16
C ASN A 111 -3.14 13.35 -51.68
N SER A 112 -3.83 12.34 -52.23
CA SER A 112 -3.66 11.64 -53.52
C SER A 112 -2.30 11.15 -54.10
N LEU A 113 -2.40 9.98 -54.76
CA LEU A 113 -1.52 9.27 -55.73
C LEU A 113 -0.45 8.34 -55.08
N ASP A 114 -0.24 7.07 -55.44
CA ASP A 114 -0.58 6.19 -56.58
C ASP A 114 -0.25 4.71 -56.17
N PRO A 115 -1.05 3.67 -56.49
CA PRO A 115 -0.73 2.29 -56.16
C PRO A 115 -0.20 1.53 -57.39
N SER A 116 1.12 1.59 -57.62
CA SER A 116 1.79 0.52 -58.37
C SER A 116 3.23 0.41 -57.94
N LEU A 117 3.56 -0.74 -57.35
CA LEU A 117 4.82 -1.48 -57.46
C LEU A 117 4.77 -2.59 -56.42
N ALA A 118 4.06 -3.65 -56.80
CA ALA A 118 4.20 -4.95 -56.20
C ALA A 118 5.56 -5.54 -56.59
N SER A 119 6.15 -6.24 -55.60
CA SER A 119 7.09 -7.36 -55.75
C SER A 119 8.55 -7.04 -56.08
N SER A 120 9.39 -7.10 -55.04
CA SER A 120 10.66 -7.87 -55.04
C SER A 120 11.31 -7.84 -53.64
N ALA A 121 11.12 -8.91 -52.86
CA ALA A 121 12.08 -9.45 -51.89
C ALA A 121 11.45 -10.61 -51.10
N LEU A 122 11.45 -11.80 -51.72
CA LEU A 122 11.37 -13.07 -51.00
C LEU A 122 12.72 -13.32 -50.33
N GLY A 123 12.76 -13.42 -49.00
CA GLY A 123 13.90 -13.91 -48.26
C GLY A 123 13.93 -13.43 -46.81
N LEU A 124 13.92 -14.39 -45.88
CA LEU A 124 13.92 -14.25 -44.40
C LEU A 124 12.53 -14.15 -43.77
N MET A 125 11.88 -15.30 -43.62
CA MET A 125 10.78 -15.46 -42.67
C MET A 125 11.38 -15.61 -41.26
N PRO A 126 11.05 -14.73 -40.28
CA PRO A 126 11.23 -15.08 -38.88
C PRO A 126 10.17 -16.11 -38.51
N THR A 127 10.63 -17.23 -37.92
CA THR A 127 9.79 -18.23 -37.27
C THR A 127 8.72 -17.57 -36.39
N PRO A 128 7.45 -18.01 -36.43
CA PRO A 128 6.48 -17.58 -35.44
C PRO A 128 6.95 -18.04 -34.07
N THR A 129 7.36 -17.10 -33.22
CA THR A 129 7.57 -17.37 -31.80
C THR A 129 6.22 -17.80 -31.24
N GLN A 130 6.09 -19.10 -31.01
CA GLN A 130 4.95 -19.70 -30.34
C GLN A 130 4.77 -18.97 -29.01
N ASN A 131 3.64 -18.27 -28.86
CA ASN A 131 3.19 -17.72 -27.59
C ASN A 131 3.23 -18.87 -26.57
N ALA A 132 4.25 -18.87 -25.72
CA ALA A 132 4.32 -19.78 -24.59
C ALA A 132 3.14 -19.40 -23.67
N VAL A 133 2.14 -20.27 -23.67
CA VAL A 133 1.04 -20.25 -22.71
C VAL A 133 1.67 -20.12 -21.31
N PRO A 134 1.31 -19.09 -20.52
CA PRO A 134 1.74 -19.03 -19.13
C PRO A 134 1.32 -20.32 -18.42
N PRO A 135 2.21 -20.99 -17.67
CA PRO A 135 1.81 -22.19 -16.95
C PRO A 135 0.63 -21.87 -16.02
N PRO A 136 -0.38 -22.75 -15.93
CA PRO A 136 -1.51 -22.54 -15.03
C PRO A 136 -1.02 -22.35 -13.60
N ALA A 137 -1.67 -21.44 -12.87
CA ALA A 137 -1.47 -21.24 -11.44
C ALA A 137 -1.50 -22.61 -10.75
N ARG A 138 -0.40 -22.96 -10.08
CA ARG A 138 -0.32 -24.23 -9.32
C ARG A 138 -1.14 -24.07 -8.06
N ASP A 139 -2.40 -24.47 -8.14
CA ASP A 139 -3.22 -24.74 -6.97
C ASP A 139 -2.63 -25.92 -6.19
N THR A 140 -2.36 -25.69 -4.89
CA THR A 140 -2.21 -26.73 -3.85
C THR A 140 -1.08 -27.76 -4.01
N ALA A 141 0.12 -27.33 -4.37
CA ALA A 141 1.29 -28.18 -4.14
C ALA A 141 1.48 -28.40 -2.62
N LYS A 142 1.45 -29.66 -2.19
CA LYS A 142 1.82 -30.09 -0.83
C LYS A 142 3.14 -29.40 -0.43
N PRO A 143 3.23 -28.76 0.75
CA PRO A 143 4.44 -28.06 1.15
C PRO A 143 5.63 -29.04 1.08
N PRO A 144 6.80 -28.60 0.57
CA PRO A 144 8.02 -29.40 0.64
C PRO A 144 8.22 -29.91 2.07
N ALA A 145 8.72 -31.14 2.22
CA ALA A 145 9.01 -31.68 3.55
C ALA A 145 9.93 -30.71 4.31
N GLY A 146 9.52 -30.25 5.49
CA GLY A 146 10.23 -29.24 6.28
C GLY A 146 9.79 -27.78 6.07
N ALA A 147 8.79 -27.52 5.22
CA ALA A 147 8.21 -26.19 5.07
C ALA A 147 7.35 -25.80 6.29
N LYS A 148 7.57 -24.59 6.81
CA LYS A 148 6.77 -23.98 7.88
C LYS A 148 5.90 -22.87 7.28
N SER A 149 4.61 -22.88 7.58
CA SER A 149 3.68 -21.84 7.15
C SER A 149 3.34 -20.93 8.32
N PHE A 150 3.42 -19.62 8.09
CA PHE A 150 3.08 -18.59 9.07
C PHE A 150 2.05 -17.66 8.46
N THR A 151 1.03 -17.28 9.23
CA THR A 151 0.08 -16.22 8.83
C THR A 151 0.06 -15.15 9.90
N THR A 152 0.24 -13.89 9.50
CA THR A 152 0.22 -12.71 10.36
C THR A 152 -0.70 -11.66 9.78
N GLY A 153 -1.13 -10.70 10.58
CA GLY A 153 -2.10 -9.69 10.16
C GLY A 153 -3.07 -9.30 11.26
N PRO A 154 -3.98 -8.37 10.97
CA PRO A 154 -5.09 -8.06 11.85
C PRO A 154 -5.83 -9.35 12.25
N GLY A 155 -5.95 -9.60 13.56
CA GLY A 155 -6.55 -10.82 14.12
C GLY A 155 -5.67 -12.08 14.10
N CYS A 156 -4.48 -12.06 13.50
CA CYS A 156 -3.54 -13.19 13.44
C CYS A 156 -2.30 -13.03 14.36
N GLY A 157 -2.09 -11.84 14.92
CA GLY A 157 -0.84 -11.48 15.58
C GLY A 157 0.26 -11.10 14.57
N GLY A 158 1.40 -10.65 15.09
CA GLY A 158 2.54 -10.20 14.28
C GLY A 158 2.26 -8.96 13.42
N TYR A 159 1.15 -8.26 13.65
CA TYR A 159 0.75 -7.05 12.94
C TYR A 159 0.77 -5.84 13.86
N THR A 160 1.28 -4.72 13.36
CA THR A 160 1.32 -3.44 14.08
C THR A 160 0.94 -2.30 13.15
N SER A 161 0.11 -1.39 13.65
CA SER A 161 -0.16 -0.10 12.99
C SER A 161 0.66 0.99 13.68
N VAL A 162 1.53 1.64 12.93
CA VAL A 162 2.35 2.77 13.40
C VAL A 162 1.72 4.06 12.89
N GLY A 163 1.63 5.08 13.75
CA GLY A 163 1.05 6.38 13.40
C GLY A 163 -0.45 6.34 13.08
N SER A 164 -1.17 5.29 13.49
CA SER A 164 -2.60 5.17 13.20
C SER A 164 -3.44 6.17 13.99
N TYR A 165 -4.44 6.75 13.33
CA TYR A 165 -5.43 7.66 13.91
C TYR A 165 -6.83 7.33 13.38
N ARG A 166 -7.90 7.73 14.09
CA ARG A 166 -9.28 7.29 13.85
C ARG A 166 -10.23 8.44 13.53
N ASP A 167 -10.02 9.09 12.39
CA ASP A 167 -10.81 10.25 11.94
C ASP A 167 -11.90 9.87 10.92
N GLY A 168 -12.54 8.72 11.14
CA GLY A 168 -13.51 8.14 10.22
C GLY A 168 -12.90 7.90 8.85
N ARG A 169 -13.59 8.36 7.78
CA ARG A 169 -13.16 8.16 6.38
C ARG A 169 -11.85 8.82 5.97
N ARG A 170 -11.24 9.64 6.84
CA ARG A 170 -9.92 10.26 6.59
C ARG A 170 -8.80 9.53 7.34
N GLY A 171 -9.16 8.71 8.31
CA GLY A 171 -8.20 7.99 9.15
C GLY A 171 -8.22 6.50 8.87
N TRP A 172 -7.58 5.77 9.76
CA TRP A 172 -7.54 4.32 9.68
C TRP A 172 -8.91 3.75 10.08
N VAL A 173 -9.42 2.77 9.35
CA VAL A 173 -10.71 2.13 9.65
C VAL A 173 -10.51 0.63 9.78
N ASP A 174 -10.94 0.06 10.90
CA ASP A 174 -10.87 -1.39 11.13
C ASP A 174 -12.13 -2.07 10.58
N HIS A 175 -11.96 -3.22 9.93
CA HIS A 175 -13.03 -4.00 9.32
C HIS A 175 -12.92 -5.48 9.74
N GLY A 176 -14.05 -6.18 9.81
CA GLY A 176 -14.13 -7.61 10.11
C GLY A 176 -14.56 -7.94 11.53
N ASP A 177 -14.36 -9.20 11.93
CA ASP A 177 -14.84 -9.77 13.21
C ASP A 177 -13.72 -9.97 14.24
N GLY A 178 -12.53 -9.41 14.00
CA GLY A 178 -11.35 -9.54 14.84
C GLY A 178 -10.58 -10.86 14.65
N LYS A 179 -11.05 -11.77 13.80
CA LYS A 179 -10.37 -13.03 13.52
C LYS A 179 -9.37 -12.91 12.38
N CYS A 180 -8.37 -13.80 12.41
CA CYS A 180 -7.37 -13.92 11.37
C CYS A 180 -8.01 -14.25 10.01
N GLY A 181 -7.63 -13.51 8.96
CA GLY A 181 -8.08 -13.71 7.58
C GLY A 181 -9.42 -13.06 7.22
N SER A 182 -10.26 -12.73 8.20
CA SER A 182 -11.52 -11.98 8.01
C SER A 182 -11.40 -10.51 8.42
N THR A 183 -10.35 -10.15 9.17
CA THR A 183 -10.09 -8.78 9.63
C THR A 183 -9.08 -8.08 8.73
N PHE A 184 -9.30 -6.80 8.49
CA PHE A 184 -8.34 -5.94 7.80
C PHE A 184 -8.49 -4.49 8.26
N VAL A 185 -7.51 -3.65 7.92
CA VAL A 185 -7.51 -2.22 8.22
C VAL A 185 -7.37 -1.44 6.93
N SER A 186 -8.26 -0.47 6.73
CA SER A 186 -8.18 0.53 5.67
C SER A 186 -7.26 1.66 6.15
N ILE A 187 -6.19 1.91 5.40
CA ILE A 187 -5.13 2.85 5.72
C ILE A 187 -5.22 4.03 4.76
N PRO A 188 -5.33 5.28 5.27
CA PRO A 188 -5.43 6.45 4.41
C PRO A 188 -4.18 6.60 3.55
N MET A 189 -4.36 7.08 2.33
CA MET A 189 -3.23 7.43 1.48
C MET A 189 -2.59 8.73 1.96
N SER A 190 -1.31 8.94 1.62
CA SER A 190 -0.57 10.15 1.95
C SER A 190 -1.09 11.42 1.24
N GLY A 191 -1.93 11.24 0.21
CA GLY A 191 -2.42 12.31 -0.67
C GLY A 191 -1.46 12.65 -1.81
N ASP A 192 -0.30 11.99 -1.88
CA ASP A 192 0.72 12.15 -2.92
C ASP A 192 1.11 10.78 -3.50
N ALA A 193 0.97 10.64 -4.83
CA ALA A 193 1.31 9.41 -5.55
C ALA A 193 2.79 9.01 -5.47
N ARG A 194 3.69 9.92 -5.06
CA ARG A 194 5.14 9.73 -5.03
C ARG A 194 5.76 9.82 -3.64
N ARG A 195 4.99 10.18 -2.61
CA ARG A 195 5.52 10.37 -1.25
C ARG A 195 4.80 9.50 -0.24
N ASP A 196 5.59 8.94 0.66
CA ASP A 196 5.11 8.18 1.80
C ASP A 196 4.90 9.16 2.95
N ASP A 197 3.87 8.96 3.77
CA ASP A 197 3.89 9.49 5.14
C ASP A 197 4.78 8.58 5.99
N THR A 198 5.99 9.05 6.31
CA THR A 198 6.96 8.26 7.08
C THR A 198 6.54 8.03 8.53
N SER A 199 5.56 8.78 9.03
CA SER A 199 5.06 8.65 10.40
C SER A 199 3.98 7.57 10.55
N ALA A 200 3.36 7.14 9.43
CA ALA A 200 2.25 6.21 9.43
C ALA A 200 2.46 5.04 8.45
N TYR A 201 2.40 3.80 8.95
CA TYR A 201 2.56 2.60 8.14
C TYR A 201 2.09 1.34 8.88
N ALA A 202 1.83 0.26 8.15
CA ALA A 202 1.50 -1.04 8.70
C ALA A 202 2.68 -2.00 8.61
N LEU A 203 2.90 -2.81 9.65
CA LEU A 203 3.96 -3.81 9.73
C LEU A 203 3.40 -5.20 9.95
N TRP A 204 4.02 -6.18 9.30
CA TRP A 204 3.90 -7.60 9.58
C TRP A 204 5.28 -8.16 9.88
N THR A 205 5.45 -8.83 11.02
CA THR A 205 6.72 -9.46 11.40
C THR A 205 6.51 -10.96 11.59
N PHE A 206 7.31 -11.75 10.86
CA PHE A 206 7.39 -13.20 10.98
C PHE A 206 8.67 -13.59 11.72
N ALA A 207 8.58 -14.46 12.72
CA ALA A 207 9.74 -15.15 13.27
C ALA A 207 10.06 -16.36 12.37
N ALA A 208 10.95 -16.16 11.39
CA ALA A 208 11.21 -17.13 10.34
C ALA A 208 12.68 -17.16 9.93
N THR A 209 13.12 -18.32 9.43
CA THR A 209 14.47 -18.57 8.93
C THR A 209 14.40 -19.30 7.59
N GLY A 210 15.41 -19.10 6.75
CA GLY A 210 15.53 -19.80 5.46
C GLY A 210 15.00 -18.95 4.31
N THR A 211 14.23 -19.55 3.42
CA THR A 211 13.65 -18.88 2.25
C THR A 211 12.13 -18.98 2.28
N CYS A 212 11.44 -17.83 2.27
CA CYS A 212 10.01 -17.72 2.45
C CYS A 212 9.31 -17.22 1.19
N ASP A 213 8.33 -17.98 0.70
CA ASP A 213 7.36 -17.50 -0.29
C ASP A 213 6.29 -16.69 0.44
N VAL A 214 6.23 -15.38 0.17
CA VAL A 214 5.30 -14.44 0.81
C VAL A 214 4.12 -14.18 -0.11
N SER A 215 2.91 -14.16 0.48
CA SER A 215 1.66 -13.79 -0.19
C SER A 215 0.85 -12.84 0.68
N VAL A 216 0.09 -11.97 0.02
CA VAL A 216 -0.75 -10.93 0.63
C VAL A 216 -2.20 -11.24 0.30
N HIS A 217 -3.06 -11.34 1.30
CA HIS A 217 -4.50 -11.38 1.07
C HIS A 217 -5.01 -9.96 0.82
N ILE A 218 -5.74 -9.77 -0.28
CA ILE A 218 -6.42 -8.52 -0.57
C ILE A 218 -7.91 -8.73 -0.24
N PRO A 219 -8.46 -8.04 0.76
CA PRO A 219 -9.85 -8.24 1.16
C PRO A 219 -10.83 -7.73 0.08
N ASN A 220 -12.08 -8.15 0.20
CA ASN A 220 -13.17 -7.51 -0.54
C ASN A 220 -13.48 -6.15 0.07
N GLY A 221 -13.98 -5.22 -0.74
CA GLY A 221 -14.40 -3.90 -0.27
C GLY A 221 -14.49 -2.85 -1.37
N GLY A 222 -15.01 -1.69 -1.01
CA GLY A 222 -15.10 -0.52 -1.90
C GLY A 222 -13.77 0.21 -2.10
N LEU A 223 -13.79 1.30 -2.86
CA LEU A 223 -12.60 2.14 -3.06
C LEU A 223 -12.08 2.74 -1.73
N GLN A 224 -12.98 3.07 -0.81
CA GLN A 224 -12.62 3.66 0.49
C GLN A 224 -12.07 2.63 1.48
N GLU A 225 -12.10 1.35 1.13
CA GLU A 225 -11.65 0.26 1.99
C GLU A 225 -10.43 -0.43 1.40
N VAL A 226 -10.49 -0.69 0.09
CA VAL A 226 -9.52 -1.47 -0.69
C VAL A 226 -9.27 -0.76 -2.02
N GLY A 227 -8.79 0.48 -1.95
CA GLY A 227 -8.57 1.40 -3.07
C GLY A 227 -7.12 1.50 -3.58
N GLY A 228 -6.19 0.78 -2.97
CA GLY A 228 -4.77 0.83 -3.31
C GLY A 228 -4.44 0.66 -4.79
N ASN A 229 -3.80 1.65 -5.40
CA ASN A 229 -3.44 1.66 -6.82
C ASN A 229 -2.20 2.54 -7.13
N PRO A 230 -0.98 1.96 -7.06
CA PRO A 230 -0.66 0.71 -6.37
C PRO A 230 -0.51 0.94 -4.85
N THR A 231 -0.60 -0.14 -4.08
CA THR A 231 -0.11 -0.21 -2.70
C THR A 231 1.32 -0.70 -2.70
N VAL A 232 2.21 0.03 -2.01
CA VAL A 232 3.65 -0.27 -2.00
C VAL A 232 4.05 -0.94 -0.70
N TYR A 233 4.90 -1.96 -0.83
CA TYR A 233 5.43 -2.73 0.28
C TYR A 233 6.96 -2.76 0.25
N TYR A 234 7.58 -2.75 1.43
CA TYR A 234 9.00 -2.97 1.65
C TYR A 234 9.23 -4.22 2.49
N VAL A 235 10.33 -4.92 2.22
CA VAL A 235 10.69 -6.17 2.92
C VAL A 235 12.05 -6.01 3.58
N PHE A 236 12.18 -6.50 4.82
CA PHE A 236 13.39 -6.39 5.63
C PHE A 236 13.75 -7.73 6.29
N ASP A 237 15.04 -8.09 6.30
CA ASP A 237 15.57 -9.32 6.93
C ASP A 237 15.92 -9.05 8.40
N ARG A 238 14.99 -8.44 9.13
CA ARG A 238 15.19 -8.03 10.52
C ARG A 238 13.84 -7.77 11.17
N ASN A 239 13.87 -7.56 12.47
CA ASN A 239 12.71 -7.04 13.19
C ASN A 239 12.63 -5.52 13.00
N GLY A 240 11.51 -5.02 12.50
CA GLY A 240 11.24 -3.59 12.34
C GLY A 240 11.73 -3.01 11.02
N VAL A 241 11.60 -1.68 10.90
CA VAL A 241 11.86 -0.93 9.67
C VAL A 241 12.95 0.10 9.92
N GLY A 242 14.06 -0.05 9.21
CA GLY A 242 15.24 0.79 9.37
C GLY A 242 16.31 0.41 8.36
N GLY A 243 17.06 1.42 7.90
CA GLY A 243 18.02 1.28 6.80
C GLY A 243 17.35 0.90 5.48
N THR A 244 18.14 0.35 4.56
CA THR A 244 17.66 -0.05 3.24
C THR A 244 16.83 -1.34 3.33
N PRO A 245 15.63 -1.38 2.70
CA PRO A 245 14.89 -2.63 2.56
C PRO A 245 15.65 -3.61 1.66
N MET A 246 15.51 -4.91 1.90
CA MET A 246 16.11 -5.92 1.02
C MET A 246 15.44 -5.94 -0.36
N ALA A 247 14.14 -5.61 -0.38
CA ALA A 247 13.29 -5.67 -1.56
C ALA A 247 12.07 -4.76 -1.37
N SER A 248 11.41 -4.46 -2.49
CA SER A 248 10.12 -3.80 -2.53
C SER A 248 9.21 -4.50 -3.54
N PHE A 249 7.91 -4.39 -3.35
CA PHE A 249 6.92 -4.82 -4.34
C PHE A 249 5.68 -3.94 -4.25
N ALA A 250 4.83 -3.99 -5.28
CA ALA A 250 3.63 -3.17 -5.35
C ALA A 250 2.45 -4.01 -5.84
N ILE A 251 1.27 -3.78 -5.28
CA ILE A 251 0.04 -4.49 -5.64
C ILE A 251 -1.03 -3.47 -6.01
N LYS A 252 -1.65 -3.62 -7.18
CA LYS A 252 -2.88 -2.91 -7.53
C LYS A 252 -4.07 -3.62 -6.88
N GLN A 253 -4.36 -3.27 -5.62
CA GLN A 253 -5.32 -3.98 -4.77
C GLN A 253 -6.73 -3.97 -5.36
N VAL A 254 -7.12 -2.87 -6.01
CA VAL A 254 -8.42 -2.74 -6.66
C VAL A 254 -8.73 -3.86 -7.66
N ASP A 255 -7.71 -4.43 -8.30
CA ASP A 255 -7.85 -5.51 -9.30
C ASP A 255 -7.74 -6.92 -8.69
N LYS A 256 -7.43 -7.02 -7.39
CA LYS A 256 -7.09 -8.28 -6.70
C LYS A 256 -7.96 -8.58 -5.49
N ARG A 257 -9.03 -7.82 -5.29
CA ARG A 257 -9.96 -7.99 -4.16
C ARG A 257 -10.47 -9.43 -4.04
N GLY A 258 -10.46 -9.93 -2.81
CA GLY A 258 -10.84 -11.31 -2.47
C GLY A 258 -9.79 -12.37 -2.79
N GLN A 259 -8.57 -11.99 -3.18
CA GLN A 259 -7.54 -12.93 -3.64
C GLN A 259 -6.29 -12.91 -2.75
N TRP A 260 -5.61 -14.07 -2.69
CA TRP A 260 -4.23 -14.15 -2.25
C TRP A 260 -3.30 -13.85 -3.42
N VAL A 261 -2.45 -12.85 -3.27
CA VAL A 261 -1.50 -12.41 -4.28
C VAL A 261 -0.10 -12.82 -3.86
N ALA A 262 0.62 -13.54 -4.72
CA ALA A 262 2.02 -13.86 -4.49
C ALA A 262 2.88 -12.58 -4.59
N ALA A 263 3.64 -12.28 -3.53
CA ALA A 263 4.52 -11.11 -3.46
C ALA A 263 5.95 -11.43 -3.89
N GLY A 264 6.42 -12.65 -3.63
CA GLY A 264 7.75 -13.09 -4.02
C GLY A 264 8.37 -14.02 -2.99
N ARG A 265 9.65 -14.34 -3.21
CA ARG A 265 10.43 -15.24 -2.37
C ARG A 265 11.59 -14.48 -1.74
N PHE A 266 11.69 -14.51 -0.41
CA PHE A 266 12.62 -13.68 0.36
C PHE A 266 13.43 -14.52 1.35
N LYS A 267 14.68 -14.13 1.59
CA LYS A 267 15.52 -14.75 2.62
C LYS A 267 15.15 -14.18 3.99
N ALA A 268 15.21 -15.03 5.01
CA ALA A 268 14.96 -14.67 6.40
C ALA A 268 16.05 -15.28 7.30
N SER A 269 16.62 -14.46 8.18
CA SER A 269 17.73 -14.78 9.08
C SER A 269 17.29 -14.71 10.55
N GLY A 270 16.02 -15.02 10.81
CA GLY A 270 15.42 -15.03 12.15
C GLY A 270 14.13 -14.20 12.21
N ASN A 271 14.08 -13.08 11.48
CA ASN A 271 12.87 -12.28 11.31
C ASN A 271 12.72 -11.82 9.86
N LEU A 272 11.48 -11.82 9.38
CA LEU A 272 11.11 -11.22 8.10
C LEU A 272 10.02 -10.18 8.39
N THR A 273 10.32 -8.90 8.11
CA THR A 273 9.34 -7.81 8.29
C THR A 273 8.88 -7.31 6.93
N VAL A 274 7.58 -7.17 6.75
CA VAL A 274 6.95 -6.50 5.61
C VAL A 274 6.29 -5.22 6.10
N GLN A 275 6.54 -4.11 5.40
CA GLN A 275 5.96 -2.82 5.66
C GLN A 275 5.06 -2.41 4.50
N LEU A 276 3.84 -1.97 4.78
CA LEU A 276 2.98 -1.26 3.82
C LEU A 276 3.08 0.23 4.12
N VAL A 277 3.45 1.02 3.11
CA VAL A 277 3.54 2.48 3.21
C VAL A 277 2.31 3.17 2.61
N THR A 278 2.02 4.38 3.08
CA THR A 278 0.80 5.13 2.75
C THR A 278 0.81 5.78 1.36
N ARG A 279 1.86 5.61 0.55
CA ARG A 279 1.99 6.24 -0.77
C ARG A 279 0.74 6.10 -1.61
N GLY A 280 0.18 7.20 -2.08
CA GLY A 280 -0.99 7.16 -2.94
C GLY A 280 -1.76 8.47 -2.92
N GLN A 281 -2.66 8.60 -3.90
CA GLN A 281 -3.53 9.75 -4.03
C GLN A 281 -4.97 9.33 -3.77
N ASP A 282 -5.64 10.01 -2.85
CA ASP A 282 -7.04 9.79 -2.46
C ASP A 282 -7.98 10.89 -2.96
N TRP A 283 -7.59 11.56 -4.05
CA TRP A 283 -8.36 12.63 -4.68
C TRP A 283 -8.13 12.64 -6.20
N ASN A 284 -9.03 13.31 -6.92
CA ASN A 284 -8.92 13.57 -8.35
C ASN A 284 -9.52 14.94 -8.69
N ASN A 285 -9.64 15.26 -9.98
CA ASN A 285 -10.19 16.54 -10.44
C ASN A 285 -11.66 16.78 -10.01
N SER A 286 -12.39 15.74 -9.63
CA SER A 286 -13.77 15.82 -9.13
C SER A 286 -13.85 15.92 -7.60
N GLY A 287 -12.71 15.89 -6.90
CA GLY A 287 -12.62 16.01 -5.45
C GLY A 287 -12.04 14.76 -4.76
N PRO A 288 -12.23 14.63 -3.44
CA PRO A 288 -11.69 13.52 -2.67
C PRO A 288 -12.39 12.20 -3.03
N THR A 289 -11.59 11.18 -3.35
CA THR A 289 -12.05 9.79 -3.54
C THR A 289 -12.06 9.02 -2.22
N TYR A 290 -11.26 9.47 -1.24
CA TYR A 290 -11.00 8.78 0.02
C TYR A 290 -10.53 7.35 -0.21
N ALA A 291 -9.76 7.09 -1.26
CA ALA A 291 -9.19 5.77 -1.49
C ALA A 291 -8.25 5.39 -0.34
N HIS A 292 -8.33 4.14 0.12
CA HIS A 292 -7.47 3.60 1.19
C HIS A 292 -6.69 2.38 0.70
N HIS A 293 -5.52 2.15 1.27
CA HIS A 293 -4.84 0.85 1.14
C HIS A 293 -5.45 -0.12 2.14
N ALA A 294 -5.60 -1.38 1.76
CA ALA A 294 -6.03 -2.42 2.68
C ALA A 294 -4.82 -3.19 3.26
N ALA A 295 -4.73 -3.24 4.58
CA ALA A 295 -3.82 -4.09 5.32
C ALA A 295 -4.59 -5.29 5.88
N SER A 296 -4.41 -6.47 5.28
CA SER A 296 -5.04 -7.72 5.74
C SER A 296 -3.96 -8.76 6.10
N ALA A 297 -4.29 -10.05 6.06
CA ALA A 297 -3.38 -11.12 6.39
C ALA A 297 -2.26 -11.28 5.34
N LEU A 298 -1.04 -11.52 5.81
CA LEU A 298 0.08 -12.00 5.01
C LEU A 298 0.42 -13.42 5.44
N LYS A 299 0.83 -14.22 4.46
CA LYS A 299 1.29 -15.59 4.67
C LYS A 299 2.71 -15.75 4.17
N ALA A 300 3.54 -16.44 4.94
CA ALA A 300 4.91 -16.79 4.60
C ALA A 300 5.09 -18.31 4.71
N ASP A 301 5.36 -18.95 3.57
CA ASP A 301 5.68 -20.37 3.49
C ASP A 301 7.20 -20.53 3.36
N CYS A 302 7.85 -20.93 4.44
CA CYS A 302 9.31 -20.92 4.57
C CYS A 302 9.92 -22.31 4.54
N THR A 303 10.99 -22.48 3.77
CA THR A 303 11.84 -23.69 3.76
C THR A 303 13.21 -23.35 4.33
N ALA A 304 13.74 -24.24 5.18
CA ALA A 304 15.08 -24.12 5.75
C ALA A 304 16.17 -24.10 4.68
#